data_AF-A0A352WP80-F1
#
_entry.id   AF-A0A352WP80-F1
#
_cell.length_a   1.000
_cell.length_b   1.000
_cell.length_c   1.000
_cell.angle_alpha   90.00
_cell.angle_beta   90.00
_cell.angle_gamma   90.00
#
_symmetry.space_group_name_H-M   'P 1'
#
loop_
_entity.id
_entity.type
_entity.pdbx_description
1 polymer ?
#
loop_
_entity_poly.entity_id
_entity_poly.type
_entity_poly.pdbx_seq_one_letter_code
_entity_poly.pdbx_strand_id
1 'polypeptide(L)' 'TEFYTADEVFTTGTMGGLAHVVEIDGRRIGASTGMGPVTERLQDIYRTQSWEQAVPL' A
#
# COMPACT_ATOMS: atom_id res chain seq x y z
N THR A 1 -7.00 13.37 -11.77
CA THR A 1 -6.60 14.48 -10.90
C THR A 1 -6.42 14.04 -9.46
N GLU A 2 -7.18 13.04 -8.98
CA GLU A 2 -7.09 12.54 -7.59
C GLU A 2 -5.71 12.03 -7.15
N PHE A 3 -4.98 11.31 -8.01
CA PHE A 3 -3.68 10.76 -7.63
C PHE A 3 -2.65 11.83 -7.27
N TYR A 4 -2.64 12.97 -7.97
CA TYR A 4 -1.63 14.01 -7.78
C TYR A 4 -1.90 14.91 -6.57
N THR A 5 -3.04 14.74 -5.91
CA THR A 5 -3.41 15.44 -4.68
C THR A 5 -3.52 14.49 -3.48
N ALA A 6 -3.23 13.20 -3.68
CA ALA A 6 -3.29 12.20 -2.63
C ALA A 6 -2.05 12.28 -1.73
N ASP A 7 -2.28 12.16 -0.42
CA ASP A 7 -1.22 12.04 0.58
C ASP A 7 -0.54 10.66 0.52
N GLU A 8 -1.31 9.62 0.18
CA GLU A 8 -0.84 8.24 0.08
C GLU A 8 -1.55 7.52 -1.07
N VAL A 9 -0.82 6.64 -1.78
CA VAL A 9 -1.38 5.70 -2.76
C VAL A 9 -0.75 4.32 -2.55
N PHE A 10 -1.54 3.28 -2.72
CA PHE A 10 -1.10 1.88 -2.70
C PHE A 10 -1.86 1.06 -3.73
N THR A 11 -1.28 -0.09 -4.12
CA THR A 11 -1.92 -1.07 -5.01
C THR A 11 -2.13 -2.39 -4.27
N THR A 12 -3.10 -3.18 -4.73
CA THR A 12 -3.37 -4.52 -4.21
C THR A 12 -3.16 -5.56 -5.31
N GLY A 13 -2.61 -6.72 -4.95
CA GLY A 13 -2.47 -7.84 -5.87
C GLY A 13 -2.09 -9.13 -5.14
N THR A 14 -2.46 -10.28 -5.70
CA THR A 14 -2.18 -11.58 -5.06
C THR A 14 -0.69 -11.82 -4.84
N MET A 15 0.15 -11.50 -5.83
CA MET A 15 1.61 -11.63 -5.71
C MET A 15 2.25 -10.46 -4.95
N GLY A 16 1.78 -9.23 -5.21
CA GLY A 16 2.37 -8.01 -4.65
C GLY A 16 1.86 -7.62 -3.26
N GLY A 17 0.83 -8.30 -2.76
CA GLY A 17 0.13 -7.94 -1.54
C GLY A 17 -0.40 -6.51 -1.61
N LEU A 18 -0.02 -5.69 -0.64
CA LEU A 18 -0.44 -4.30 -0.49
C LEU A 18 0.81 -3.41 -0.63
N ALA A 19 1.03 -2.87 -1.82
CA ALA A 19 2.29 -2.21 -2.19
C ALA A 19 2.15 -0.68 -2.23
N HIS A 20 3.01 0.02 -1.50
CA HIS A 20 3.09 1.49 -1.49
C HIS A 20 3.55 2.05 -2.85
N VAL A 21 2.87 3.09 -3.34
CA VAL A 21 3.22 3.81 -4.56
C VAL A 21 3.91 5.12 -4.21
N VAL A 22 5.16 5.27 -4.63
CA VAL A 22 6.00 6.44 -4.35
C VAL A 22 5.83 7.54 -5.41
N GLU A 23 5.57 7.15 -6.66
CA GLU A 23 5.56 8.05 -7.81
C GLU A 23 4.59 7.55 -8.89
N ILE A 24 3.90 8.49 -9.54
CA ILE A 24 3.05 8.25 -10.71
C ILE A 24 3.41 9.29 -11.77
N ASP A 25 3.71 8.86 -13.00
CA ASP A 25 4.03 9.72 -14.15
C ASP A 25 5.14 10.75 -13.87
N GLY A 26 6.18 10.38 -13.13
CA GLY A 26 7.27 11.29 -12.77
C GLY A 26 6.94 12.25 -11.61
N ARG A 27 5.76 12.11 -10.99
CA ARG A 27 5.30 12.96 -9.90
C ARG A 27 5.22 12.16 -8.60
N ARG A 28 5.92 12.63 -7.59
CA ARG A 28 5.87 12.04 -6.25
C ARG A 28 4.47 12.14 -5.66
N ILE A 29 4.06 11.08 -4.99
CA ILE A 29 2.82 11.03 -4.21
C ILE A 29 3.13 11.37 -2.75
N GLY A 30 2.32 12.24 -2.16
CA GLY A 30 2.52 12.70 -0.79
C GLY A 30 3.72 13.63 -0.57
N ALA A 31 3.82 14.16 0.64
CA ALA A 31 4.88 15.08 1.04
C ALA A 31 6.16 14.37 1.56
N SER A 32 6.03 13.13 2.05
CA SER A 32 7.14 12.35 2.62
C SER A 32 7.80 11.43 1.59
N THR A 33 9.08 11.11 1.82
CA THR A 33 9.79 10.06 1.06
C THR A 33 9.47 8.66 1.57
N GLY A 34 8.95 8.55 2.80
CA GLY A 34 8.56 7.28 3.42
C GLY A 34 7.11 6.93 3.16
N MET A 35 6.80 5.65 3.36
CA MET A 35 5.44 5.12 3.40
C MET A 35 4.62 5.84 4.47
N GLY A 36 3.38 6.21 4.14
CA GLY A 36 2.50 6.89 5.07
C GLY A 36 1.81 5.94 6.07
N PRO A 37 1.25 6.49 7.16
CA PRO A 37 0.72 5.71 8.28
C PRO A 37 -0.48 4.85 7.91
N VAL A 38 -1.28 5.24 6.91
CA VAL A 38 -2.43 4.44 6.48
C VAL A 38 -1.96 3.20 5.73
N THR A 39 -1.03 3.38 4.80
CA THR A 39 -0.45 2.29 4.01
C THR A 39 0.29 1.29 4.90
N GLU A 40 1.06 1.77 5.87
CA GLU A 40 1.76 0.94 6.86
C GLU A 40 0.78 0.09 7.67
N ARG A 41 -0.25 0.71 8.25
CA ARG A 41 -1.28 0.01 9.03
C ARG A 41 -2.01 -1.05 8.21
N LEU A 42 -2.31 -0.75 6.95
CA LEU A 42 -3.00 -1.70 6.07
C LEU A 42 -2.10 -2.89 5.71
N GLN A 43 -0.81 -2.69 5.48
CA GLN A 43 0.14 -3.79 5.24
C GLN A 43 0.22 -4.76 6.43
N ASP A 44 0.22 -4.24 7.65
CA ASP A 44 0.26 -5.05 8.87
C ASP A 44 -1.00 -5.90 9.05
N ILE A 45 -2.18 -5.28 8.83
CA ILE A 45 -3.47 -5.99 8.89
C ILE A 45 -3.54 -7.04 7.79
N TYR A 46 -3.19 -6.67 6.55
CA TYR A 46 -3.22 -7.58 5.41
C TYR A 46 -2.35 -8.80 5.65
N ARG A 47 -1.10 -8.61 6.11
CA ARG A 47 -0.17 -9.69 6.44
C ARG A 47 -0.74 -10.64 7.50
N THR A 48 -1.32 -10.09 8.56
CA THR A 48 -1.90 -10.89 9.65
C THR A 48 -3.10 -11.70 9.16
N GLN A 49 -4.06 -11.06 8.48
CA GLN A 49 -5.26 -11.73 8.00
C GLN A 49 -4.96 -12.80 6.94
N SER A 50 -3.95 -12.57 6.09
CA SER A 50 -3.51 -13.54 5.09
C SER A 50 -3.15 -14.89 5.72
N TRP A 51 -2.49 -14.86 6.87
CA TRP A 51 -2.08 -16.07 7.60
C TRP A 51 -3.23 -16.69 8.39
N GLU A 52 -4.07 -15.87 9.04
CA GLU A 52 -5.21 -16.35 9.81
C GLU A 52 -6.25 -17.08 8.96
N GLN A 53 -6.39 -16.69 7.69
CA GLN A 53 -7.36 -17.27 6.76
C GLN A 53 -6.77 -18.34 5.83
N ALA A 54 -5.48 -18.66 5.96
CA ALA A 54 -4.84 -19.65 5.12
C ALA A 54 -5.42 -21.05 5.38
N VAL A 55 -5.72 -21.78 4.32
CA VAL A 55 -6.11 -23.19 4.42
C VAL A 55 -4.83 -24.02 4.63
N PRO A 56 -4.78 -24.88 5.66
CA PRO A 56 -3.64 -25.78 5.86
C PRO A 56 -3.41 -26.68 4.63
N LEU A 57 -2.15 -26.92 4.31
CA LEU A 57 -1.74 -27.83 3.24
C LEU A 57 -1.90 -29.29 3.64
#